data_AF-A0AAV9FJG3-F1
#
_entry.id   AF-A0AAV9FJG3-F1
#
_cell.length_a   1.000
_cell.length_b   1.000
_cell.length_c   1.000
_cell.angle_alpha   90.00
_cell.angle_beta   90.00
_cell.angle_gamma   90.00
#
_symmetry.space_group_name_H-M   'P 1'
#
loop_
_entity.id
_entity.type
_entity.pdbx_description
1 polymer ?
#
loop_
_entity_poly.entity_id
_entity_poly.type
_entity_poly.pdbx_seq_one_letter_code
_entity_poly.pdbx_strand_id
1 'polypeptide(L)'
;MESDEKQSEGMNLDATTDAEGIISDDDEIDYSIEPEFYDPEIDEKDEVLIHKRRGGRTSDAVLSCPACFTTLCLDCQRHEKYLTQYRAMFVVNCRIKTDQAAHEQKQNSVRRTDNTRCNVTKTVGGRDAVPRSVCCLVCSTEVGVFDDDEVYHFFNVLPSEA
;
A
#
# COMPACT_ATOMS: atom_id res chain seq x y z
N MET A 1 43.96 9.30 -65.98
CA MET A 1 44.88 9.84 -64.97
C MET A 1 43.99 10.58 -63.98
N GLU A 2 43.69 10.08 -62.79
CA GLU A 2 44.12 8.87 -62.03
C GLU A 2 42.85 8.27 -61.37
N SER A 3 42.59 6.96 -61.37
CA SER A 3 43.17 5.85 -60.55
C SER A 3 42.50 5.64 -59.18
N ASP A 4 41.86 4.45 -59.03
CA ASP A 4 41.64 3.60 -57.84
C ASP A 4 40.81 4.11 -56.61
N GLU A 5 40.26 3.25 -55.71
CA GLU A 5 40.35 1.77 -55.60
C GLU A 5 38.99 1.05 -55.27
N LYS A 6 38.92 -0.23 -55.67
CA LYS A 6 38.19 -1.42 -55.12
C LYS A 6 37.46 -1.38 -53.77
N GLN A 7 36.34 -2.14 -53.71
CA GLN A 7 36.06 -3.38 -52.92
C GLN A 7 34.57 -3.75 -53.16
N SER A 8 34.14 -4.95 -53.60
CA SER A 8 34.09 -6.28 -52.93
C SER A 8 33.32 -6.25 -51.60
N GLU A 9 32.39 -7.15 -51.26
CA GLU A 9 32.05 -8.50 -51.76
C GLU A 9 30.52 -8.71 -51.80
N GLY A 10 30.04 -9.80 -52.42
CA GLY A 10 28.61 -10.16 -52.41
C GLY A 10 28.36 -11.44 -51.60
N MET A 11 27.18 -11.55 -50.98
CA MET A 11 26.65 -12.80 -50.44
C MET A 11 25.15 -12.93 -50.76
N ASN A 12 24.78 -13.94 -51.55
CA ASN A 12 23.40 -14.40 -51.67
C ASN A 12 23.03 -15.21 -50.42
N LEU A 13 21.80 -15.05 -49.93
CA LEU A 13 21.15 -15.98 -49.00
C LEU A 13 19.64 -15.92 -49.22
N ASP A 14 19.14 -16.82 -50.09
CA ASP A 14 17.73 -17.19 -50.13
C ASP A 14 17.39 -17.99 -48.86
N ALA A 15 16.36 -17.57 -48.13
CA ALA A 15 15.76 -18.35 -47.06
C ALA A 15 14.27 -18.02 -46.96
N THR A 16 13.44 -18.81 -47.65
CA THR A 16 11.99 -18.82 -47.46
C THR A 16 11.65 -19.18 -46.02
N THR A 17 11.10 -18.23 -45.27
CA THR A 17 10.42 -18.49 -44.01
C THR A 17 9.13 -17.71 -43.99
N ASP A 18 8.01 -18.43 -43.98
CA ASP A 18 6.67 -17.86 -43.77
C ASP A 18 6.56 -17.39 -42.31
N ALA A 19 7.08 -16.20 -42.05
CA ALA A 19 6.79 -15.46 -40.83
C ALA A 19 5.49 -14.69 -41.06
N GLU A 20 4.38 -15.19 -40.53
CA GLU A 20 3.17 -14.39 -40.36
C GLU A 20 3.55 -13.11 -39.63
N GLY A 21 3.37 -11.97 -40.31
CA GLY A 21 3.82 -10.68 -39.81
C GLY A 21 3.11 -10.34 -38.52
N ILE A 22 3.79 -10.51 -37.38
CA ILE A 22 3.49 -9.74 -36.18
C ILE A 22 3.93 -8.32 -36.51
N ILE A 23 3.03 -7.58 -37.16
CA ILE A 23 3.11 -6.12 -37.22
C ILE A 23 2.93 -5.70 -35.77
N SER A 24 4.04 -5.39 -35.11
CA SER A 24 3.96 -4.57 -33.91
C SER A 24 3.61 -3.20 -34.42
N ASP A 25 2.34 -2.82 -34.30
CA ASP A 25 1.88 -1.43 -34.35
C ASP A 25 2.45 -0.72 -33.09
N ASP A 26 3.79 -0.65 -33.03
CA ASP A 26 4.54 0.28 -32.17
C ASP A 26 4.47 1.64 -32.88
N ASP A 27 3.24 2.14 -32.97
CA ASP A 27 2.90 3.38 -33.65
C ASP A 27 3.74 4.51 -33.04
N GLU A 28 4.45 5.22 -33.91
CA GLU A 28 5.26 6.37 -33.54
C GLU A 28 4.35 7.38 -32.83
N ILE A 29 4.52 7.52 -31.51
CA ILE A 29 3.61 8.31 -30.67
C ILE A 29 3.61 9.75 -31.18
N ASP A 30 2.51 10.16 -31.81
CA ASP A 30 2.38 11.52 -32.34
C ASP A 30 2.11 12.51 -31.21
N TYR A 31 3.20 13.04 -30.64
CA TYR A 31 3.18 14.12 -29.66
C TYR A 31 2.55 15.43 -30.18
N SER A 32 2.15 15.51 -31.45
CA SER A 32 1.35 16.62 -32.00
C SER A 32 -0.14 16.53 -31.61
N ILE A 33 -0.62 15.36 -31.19
CA ILE A 33 -1.99 15.15 -30.73
C ILE A 33 -2.01 15.30 -29.21
N GLU A 34 -2.65 16.35 -28.69
CA GLU A 34 -2.90 16.48 -27.26
C GLU A 34 -3.77 15.30 -26.78
N PRO A 35 -3.35 14.54 -25.75
CA PRO A 35 -4.14 13.42 -25.26
C PRO A 35 -5.50 13.89 -24.73
N GLU A 36 -6.60 13.33 -25.24
CA GLU A 36 -7.99 13.70 -24.86
C GLU A 36 -8.29 13.59 -23.35
N PHE A 37 -7.44 12.89 -22.60
CA PHE A 37 -7.56 12.66 -21.16
C PHE A 37 -6.56 13.47 -20.30
N TYR A 38 -5.70 14.30 -20.90
CA TYR A 38 -4.76 15.15 -20.17
C TYR A 38 -5.33 16.57 -20.00
N ASP A 39 -5.90 16.86 -18.84
CA ASP A 39 -6.22 18.23 -18.41
C ASP A 39 -5.11 18.72 -17.46
N PRO A 40 -4.30 19.73 -17.85
CA PRO A 40 -3.18 20.24 -17.06
C PRO A 40 -3.61 20.92 -15.75
N GLU A 41 -4.91 21.21 -15.57
CA GLU A 41 -5.46 21.75 -14.33
C GLU A 41 -5.91 20.66 -13.33
N ILE A 42 -5.90 19.36 -13.69
CA ILE A 42 -6.31 18.28 -12.77
C ILE A 42 -5.45 18.29 -11.50
N ASP A 43 -4.13 18.43 -11.65
CA ASP A 43 -3.20 18.40 -10.52
C ASP A 43 -3.51 19.53 -9.51
N GLU A 44 -3.80 20.75 -9.98
CA GLU A 44 -4.17 21.88 -9.12
C GLU A 44 -5.55 21.67 -8.46
N LYS A 45 -6.52 21.10 -9.19
CA LYS A 45 -7.85 20.76 -8.66
C LYS A 45 -7.74 19.69 -7.55
N ASP A 46 -6.89 18.68 -7.74
CA ASP A 46 -6.69 17.60 -6.79
C ASP A 46 -5.87 18.05 -5.56
N GLU A 47 -4.84 18.89 -5.72
CA GLU A 47 -4.11 19.51 -4.61
C GLU A 47 -5.07 20.29 -3.69
N VAL A 48 -5.92 21.16 -4.27
CA VAL A 48 -6.95 21.91 -3.54
C VAL A 48 -7.97 20.97 -2.86
N LEU A 49 -8.36 19.87 -3.51
CA LEU A 49 -9.24 18.85 -2.93
C LEU A 49 -8.62 18.20 -1.68
N ILE A 50 -7.35 17.81 -1.75
CA ILE A 50 -6.62 17.18 -0.64
C ILE A 50 -6.42 18.16 0.51
N HIS A 51 -6.00 19.40 0.26
CA HIS A 51 -5.88 20.42 1.31
C HIS A 51 -7.21 20.71 2.00
N LYS A 52 -8.31 20.80 1.22
CA LYS A 52 -9.66 20.95 1.77
C LYS A 52 -10.08 19.75 2.61
N ARG A 53 -9.72 18.53 2.21
CA ARG A 53 -9.98 17.29 2.95
C ARG A 53 -9.18 17.18 4.25
N ARG A 54 -7.94 17.69 4.29
CA ARG A 54 -7.13 17.84 5.51
C ARG A 54 -7.56 19.02 6.38
N GLY A 55 -8.39 19.94 5.88
CA GLY A 55 -8.84 21.12 6.61
C GLY A 55 -7.70 22.11 6.95
N GLY A 56 -6.69 22.21 6.08
CA GLY A 56 -5.53 23.10 6.28
C GLY A 56 -4.51 22.62 7.32
N ARG A 57 -4.59 21.37 7.78
CA ARG A 57 -3.58 20.78 8.69
C ARG A 57 -2.36 20.29 7.91
N THR A 58 -1.18 20.53 8.46
CA THR A 58 0.09 19.95 8.01
C THR A 58 0.25 18.55 8.61
N SER A 59 0.38 17.53 7.76
CA SER A 59 0.62 16.13 8.12
C SER A 59 2.04 15.73 7.73
N ASP A 60 2.75 14.97 8.57
CA ASP A 60 4.14 14.57 8.28
C ASP A 60 4.26 13.50 7.19
N ALA A 61 3.21 12.69 7.00
CA ALA A 61 3.16 11.61 6.02
C ALA A 61 1.70 11.22 5.71
N VAL A 62 1.49 10.56 4.58
CA VAL A 62 0.30 9.73 4.31
C VAL A 62 0.65 8.28 4.61
N LEU A 63 -0.20 7.55 5.35
CA LEU A 63 0.08 6.18 5.77
C LEU A 63 -0.73 5.17 4.96
N SER A 64 -0.05 4.16 4.41
CA SER A 64 -0.65 3.09 3.60
C SER A 64 -0.36 1.71 4.18
N CYS A 65 -1.28 0.77 3.96
CA CYS A 65 -1.14 -0.61 4.44
C CYS A 65 -0.04 -1.37 3.67
N PRO A 66 0.91 -2.05 4.34
CA PRO A 66 2.02 -2.73 3.66
C PRO A 66 1.60 -3.95 2.82
N ALA A 67 0.41 -4.52 3.04
CA ALA A 67 -0.05 -5.72 2.34
C ALA A 67 -1.01 -5.45 1.17
N CYS A 68 -1.69 -4.31 1.16
CA CYS A 68 -2.72 -3.99 0.15
C CYS A 68 -2.71 -2.53 -0.34
N PHE A 69 -1.72 -1.73 0.09
CA PHE A 69 -1.54 -0.30 -0.25
C PHE A 69 -2.75 0.61 0.01
N THR A 70 -3.80 0.11 0.67
CA THR A 70 -4.95 0.91 1.06
C THR A 70 -4.51 2.00 2.03
N THR A 71 -4.86 3.25 1.74
CA THR A 71 -4.61 4.39 2.63
C THR A 71 -5.31 4.19 3.98
N LEU A 72 -4.56 4.32 5.05
CA LEU A 72 -4.98 4.15 6.44
C LEU A 72 -5.11 5.49 7.18
N CYS A 73 -4.29 6.48 6.82
CA CYS A 73 -4.31 7.80 7.44
C CYS A 73 -3.83 8.88 6.45
N LEU A 74 -4.49 10.05 6.49
CA LEU A 74 -4.15 11.25 5.72
C LEU A 74 -3.56 12.38 6.60
N ASP A 75 -3.59 12.22 7.93
CA ASP A 75 -3.22 13.22 8.92
C ASP A 75 -2.55 12.54 10.12
N CYS A 76 -1.23 12.36 10.05
CA CYS A 76 -0.43 11.77 11.12
C CYS A 76 0.80 12.63 11.47
N GLN A 77 1.23 12.51 12.71
CA GLN A 77 2.44 13.12 13.27
C GLN A 77 3.50 12.04 13.49
N ARG A 78 4.73 12.28 13.05
CA ARG A 78 5.86 11.35 13.22
C ARG A 78 6.40 11.42 14.65
N HIS A 79 6.69 10.26 15.25
CA HIS A 79 7.17 10.20 16.63
C HIS A 79 8.63 10.70 16.75
N GLU A 80 8.89 11.66 17.64
CA GLU A 80 10.19 12.32 17.80
C GLU A 80 11.36 11.34 17.99
N LYS A 81 11.16 10.29 18.80
CA LYS A 81 12.19 9.28 19.11
C LYS A 81 12.35 8.20 18.03
N TYR A 82 11.32 7.95 17.23
CA TYR A 82 11.25 6.79 16.34
C TYR A 82 10.60 7.21 15.02
N LEU A 83 11.44 7.54 14.03
CA LEU A 83 10.99 8.07 12.73
C LEU A 83 10.11 7.10 11.92
N THR A 84 10.11 5.81 12.25
CA THR A 84 9.25 4.77 11.66
C THR A 84 7.89 4.63 12.35
N GLN A 85 7.64 5.37 13.43
CA GLN A 85 6.38 5.33 14.18
C GLN A 85 5.60 6.62 13.99
N TYR A 86 4.30 6.48 13.83
CA TYR A 86 3.39 7.59 13.52
C TYR A 86 2.19 7.56 14.46
N ARG A 87 1.80 8.74 14.94
CA ARG A 87 0.63 8.97 15.79
C ARG A 87 -0.47 9.63 14.97
N ALA A 88 -1.69 9.16 15.07
CA ALA A 88 -2.85 9.76 14.41
C ALA A 88 -4.07 9.80 15.32
N MET A 89 -4.91 10.81 15.14
CA MET A 89 -6.23 10.90 15.78
C MET A 89 -7.35 10.39 14.85
N PHE A 90 -7.19 10.57 13.53
CA PHE A 90 -8.20 10.23 12.53
C PHE A 90 -7.66 9.19 11.56
N VAL A 91 -8.33 8.03 11.51
CA VAL A 91 -7.94 6.91 10.64
C VAL A 91 -9.09 6.52 9.73
N VAL A 92 -8.73 6.01 8.55
CA VAL A 92 -9.66 5.45 7.56
C VAL A 92 -9.25 4.00 7.31
N ASN A 93 -10.20 3.16 6.91
CA ASN A 93 -9.91 1.76 6.55
C ASN A 93 -9.18 0.95 7.63
N CYS A 94 -9.44 1.24 8.91
CA CYS A 94 -8.90 0.51 10.07
C CYS A 94 -10.03 -0.17 10.88
N ARG A 95 -9.72 -1.32 11.49
CA ARG A 95 -10.54 -2.06 12.46
C ARG A 95 -9.74 -2.22 13.75
N ILE A 96 -10.33 -1.86 14.89
CA ILE A 96 -9.74 -2.13 16.21
C ILE A 96 -10.21 -3.51 16.68
N LYS A 97 -9.27 -4.41 16.97
CA LYS A 97 -9.55 -5.66 17.69
C LYS A 97 -9.70 -5.35 19.17
N THR A 98 -10.92 -5.00 19.57
CA THR A 98 -11.32 -5.09 20.97
C THR A 98 -11.61 -6.55 21.28
N ASP A 99 -10.66 -7.24 21.89
CA ASP A 99 -10.88 -8.61 22.36
C ASP A 99 -12.01 -8.59 23.39
N GLN A 100 -13.18 -9.02 22.94
CA GLN A 100 -14.37 -9.02 23.76
C GLN A 100 -14.19 -10.04 24.88
N ALA A 101 -14.20 -9.55 26.12
CA ALA A 101 -14.68 -10.32 27.27
C ALA A 101 -16.21 -10.56 27.16
N ALA A 102 -16.70 -10.94 25.97
CA ALA A 102 -18.07 -11.36 25.72
C ALA A 102 -18.23 -12.78 26.24
N HIS A 103 -18.66 -12.83 27.49
CA HIS A 103 -19.24 -13.96 28.21
C HIS A 103 -19.73 -15.12 27.32
N GLU A 104 -19.20 -16.31 27.60
CA GLU A 104 -19.60 -17.61 27.10
C GLU A 104 -21.13 -17.78 26.99
N GLN A 105 -21.65 -18.12 25.81
CA GLN A 105 -22.96 -18.76 25.69
C GLN A 105 -22.80 -20.25 25.36
N LYS A 106 -23.27 -21.06 26.30
CA LYS A 106 -23.19 -22.54 26.36
C LYS A 106 -23.52 -23.21 25.02
N GLN A 107 -22.65 -24.13 24.58
CA GLN A 107 -23.08 -25.34 23.88
C GLN A 107 -22.40 -26.57 24.50
N ASN A 108 -23.20 -27.48 25.04
CA ASN A 108 -22.78 -28.77 25.60
C ASN A 108 -22.63 -29.80 24.46
N SER A 109 -21.42 -30.29 24.18
CA SER A 109 -21.23 -31.62 23.57
C SER A 109 -19.79 -32.18 23.67
N VAL A 110 -19.48 -32.80 24.82
CA VAL A 110 -18.90 -34.16 24.93
C VAL A 110 -17.81 -34.61 23.90
N ARG A 111 -16.53 -34.68 24.36
CA ARG A 111 -15.45 -35.65 23.98
C ARG A 111 -14.91 -35.57 22.51
N ARG A 112 -13.61 -35.66 22.17
CA ARG A 112 -12.36 -36.24 22.75
C ARG A 112 -11.07 -35.50 22.29
N THR A 113 -9.93 -35.86 22.91
CA THR A 113 -8.51 -35.95 22.43
C THR A 113 -8.19 -35.40 21.01
N ASP A 114 -7.11 -34.67 20.70
CA ASP A 114 -5.71 -34.80 21.19
C ASP A 114 -4.85 -33.51 21.02
N ASN A 115 -3.68 -33.52 21.66
CA ASN A 115 -2.49 -32.67 21.54
C ASN A 115 -2.28 -31.89 20.22
N THR A 116 -2.25 -30.56 20.30
CA THR A 116 -1.37 -29.70 19.48
C THR A 116 -1.03 -28.43 20.26
N ARG A 117 0.26 -28.12 20.38
CA ARG A 117 0.75 -26.91 21.06
C ARG A 117 0.45 -25.66 20.21
N CYS A 118 -0.55 -24.88 20.60
CA CYS A 118 -0.60 -23.45 20.28
C CYS A 118 -0.14 -22.66 21.52
N ASN A 119 0.89 -21.84 21.35
CA ASN A 119 1.51 -21.11 22.46
C ASN A 119 0.68 -19.85 22.79
N VAL A 120 -0.51 -20.05 23.34
CA VAL A 120 -1.38 -18.96 23.82
C VAL A 120 -0.73 -18.34 25.04
N THR A 121 -0.07 -17.20 24.86
CA THR A 121 0.43 -16.34 25.94
C THR A 121 -0.73 -15.70 26.68
N LYS A 122 -1.39 -16.50 27.54
CA LYS A 122 -2.30 -16.04 28.58
C LYS A 122 -1.47 -15.35 29.68
N THR A 123 -1.46 -14.02 29.69
CA THR A 123 -1.09 -13.20 30.85
C THR A 123 -2.38 -12.57 31.36
N VAL A 124 -3.01 -13.14 32.39
CA VAL A 124 -2.74 -12.87 33.82
C VAL A 124 -3.05 -11.41 34.16
N GLY A 125 -4.04 -11.21 35.03
CA GLY A 125 -4.61 -9.89 35.30
C GLY A 125 -3.69 -8.95 36.06
N GLY A 126 -3.44 -7.79 35.45
CA GLY A 126 -3.08 -6.53 36.09
C GLY A 126 -4.02 -5.43 35.58
N ARG A 127 -4.09 -4.28 36.25
CA ARG A 127 -4.82 -3.11 35.74
C ARG A 127 -3.96 -2.25 34.81
N ASP A 128 -3.16 -2.92 33.98
CA ASP A 128 -2.50 -2.30 32.84
C ASP A 128 -3.44 -2.46 31.65
N ALA A 129 -3.78 -1.35 31.00
CA ALA A 129 -4.62 -1.40 29.81
C ALA A 129 -3.85 -2.08 28.68
N VAL A 130 -4.37 -3.23 28.25
CA VAL A 130 -3.83 -3.93 27.08
C VAL A 130 -4.11 -3.07 25.85
N PRO A 131 -3.08 -2.54 25.15
CA PRO A 131 -3.29 -1.70 23.98
C PRO A 131 -4.00 -2.51 22.90
N ARG A 132 -5.04 -1.94 22.31
CA ARG A 132 -5.95 -2.66 21.41
C ARG A 132 -5.33 -2.71 20.02
N SER A 133 -5.15 -3.88 19.42
CA SER A 133 -4.48 -3.96 18.12
C SER A 133 -5.35 -3.39 16.99
N VAL A 134 -4.69 -2.69 16.06
CA VAL A 134 -5.31 -2.01 14.92
C VAL A 134 -4.92 -2.76 13.65
N CYS A 135 -5.93 -3.18 12.90
CA CYS A 135 -5.76 -3.94 11.66
C CYS A 135 -6.36 -3.19 10.48
N CYS A 136 -5.84 -3.41 9.27
CA CYS A 136 -6.46 -2.91 8.04
C CYS A 136 -7.85 -3.54 7.83
N LEU A 137 -8.83 -2.72 7.42
CA LEU A 137 -10.19 -3.12 7.08
C LEU A 137 -10.26 -4.10 5.89
N VAL A 138 -9.33 -3.95 4.93
CA VAL A 138 -9.32 -4.68 3.65
C VAL A 138 -8.64 -6.04 3.79
N CYS A 139 -7.36 -6.07 4.17
CA CYS A 139 -6.56 -7.30 4.23
C CYS A 139 -6.40 -7.90 5.63
N SER A 140 -6.96 -7.29 6.68
CA SER A 140 -6.84 -7.72 8.09
C SER A 140 -5.42 -7.77 8.67
N THR A 141 -4.40 -7.26 7.96
CA THR A 141 -3.03 -7.11 8.44
C THR A 141 -2.97 -6.16 9.64
N GLU A 142 -2.20 -6.52 10.66
CA GLU A 142 -1.92 -5.67 11.83
C GLU A 142 -0.95 -4.54 11.46
N VAL A 143 -1.33 -3.30 11.78
CA VAL A 143 -0.66 -2.07 11.32
C VAL A 143 -0.21 -1.16 12.47
N GLY A 144 -0.82 -1.33 13.65
CA GLY A 144 -0.58 -0.49 14.82
C GLY A 144 -1.33 -0.96 16.06
N VAL A 145 -1.30 -0.13 17.09
CA VAL A 145 -2.11 -0.26 18.32
C VAL A 145 -2.91 1.02 18.57
N PHE A 146 -3.93 0.91 19.42
CA PHE A 146 -4.78 2.00 19.88
C PHE A 146 -4.68 2.10 21.40
N ASP A 147 -4.25 3.25 21.87
CA ASP A 147 -3.98 3.56 23.27
C ASP A 147 -5.25 4.09 23.97
N ASP A 148 -5.20 4.24 25.29
CA ASP A 148 -6.32 4.78 26.07
C ASP A 148 -6.53 6.29 25.88
N ASP A 149 -5.50 7.03 25.43
CA ASP A 149 -5.59 8.46 25.07
C ASP A 149 -6.37 8.71 23.76
N GLU A 150 -7.06 7.69 23.24
CA GLU A 150 -7.77 7.67 21.95
C GLU A 150 -6.86 7.94 20.73
N VAL A 151 -5.55 7.70 20.86
CA VAL A 151 -4.55 7.87 19.80
C VAL A 151 -4.19 6.52 19.16
N TYR A 152 -4.07 6.53 17.84
CA TYR A 152 -3.55 5.41 17.05
C TYR A 152 -2.03 5.52 16.90
N HIS A 153 -1.30 4.46 17.25
CA HIS A 153 0.14 4.34 17.07
C HIS A 153 0.46 3.29 16.00
N PHE A 154 0.89 3.77 14.85
CA PHE A 154 1.29 2.95 13.71
C PHE A 154 2.79 2.67 13.73
N PHE A 155 3.16 1.42 13.47
CA PHE A 155 4.55 0.96 13.37
C PHE A 155 4.80 0.00 12.20
N ASN A 156 3.75 -0.54 11.59
CA ASN A 156 3.82 -1.43 10.43
C ASN A 156 3.00 -0.84 9.27
N VAL A 157 3.49 0.30 8.76
CA VAL A 157 2.85 1.12 7.72
C VAL A 157 3.89 1.61 6.73
N LEU A 158 3.45 1.89 5.50
CA LEU A 158 4.26 2.55 4.48
C LEU A 158 3.96 4.05 4.50
N PRO A 159 4.90 4.91 4.90
CA PRO A 159 4.74 6.35 4.79
C PRO A 159 5.00 6.81 3.35
N SER A 160 4.21 7.76 2.88
CA SER A 160 4.43 8.53 1.66
C SER A 160 4.51 10.02 2.01
N GLU A 161 5.23 10.78 1.19
CA GLU A 161 5.31 12.24 1.32
C GLU A 161 3.91 12.85 1.14
N ALA A 162 3.66 13.97 1.84
CA ALA A 162 2.31 14.42 2.16
C ALA A 162 1.95 15.78 1.56
#